data_AF-A0A4V2AIY8-F1
#
_entry.id   AF-A0A4V2AIY8-F1
#
_cell.length_a   1.000
_cell.length_b   1.000
_cell.length_c   1.000
_cell.angle_alpha   90.00
_cell.angle_beta   90.00
_cell.angle_gamma   90.00
#
_symmetry.space_group_name_H-M   'P 1'
#
loop_
_entity.id
_entity.type
_entity.pdbx_description
1 polymer ?
#
loop_
_entity_poly.entity_id
_entity_poly.type
_entity_poly.pdbx_seq_one_letter_code
_entity_poly.pdbx_strand_id
1 'polypeptide(L)'
;MRTLFGLGTLVALASVALLGACSDKVDGSTVGEGTAASGTGATGSGASSNGASSAGGAFNLAGSMSSGGTGEQPQGGQDPGETCAAATEEAELAPVYLVFLLDESGSMGDGKYGERKQKWDPVTSALNAFFADPASAGITASLSLFPLNQNKTQGPAESTMGPACEASAYSTPEVPPTALPDATTFKDAIAVLDPPNEYGTPTFPAIVGTIDYAESLLKEDSSRKVAVVMVTDGEPTECTSKDATKTNNIKNTAAAAAAVADHLPTYVIGVGEELASLKAIAQGGGTEDAFIVSLVDPEQTRTDLLDAINLIRGKAISCELDIPAPPAGKTLDPNKVNVHFKGAAGDDVSLVYGTECKGKTQWRYDSEEAPTQIVLCDDMCQTVKADPKGALGVEFACQDRVVVVQ
;
A
#
# COMPACT_ATOMS: atom_id res chain seq x y z
N MET A 1 31.41 -55.28 51.44
CA MET A 1 30.31 -56.27 51.33
C MET A 1 29.59 -55.99 50.03
N ARG A 2 29.88 -56.78 48.97
CA ARG A 2 29.03 -57.88 48.45
C ARG A 2 27.72 -57.31 47.87
N THR A 3 27.39 -57.43 46.57
CA THR A 3 27.74 -58.50 45.61
C THR A 3 27.45 -58.07 44.15
N LEU A 4 28.34 -58.45 43.23
CA LEU A 4 28.17 -58.56 41.78
C LEU A 4 27.33 -59.80 41.38
N PHE A 5 26.86 -59.83 40.12
CA PHE A 5 26.67 -60.96 39.15
C PHE A 5 25.46 -60.63 38.24
N GLY A 6 25.40 -60.80 36.92
CA GLY A 6 26.22 -61.35 35.82
C GLY A 6 25.36 -61.17 34.52
N LEU A 7 25.89 -60.74 33.37
CA LEU A 7 26.55 -61.49 32.28
C LEU A 7 25.69 -62.58 31.57
N GLY A 8 25.60 -62.53 30.22
CA GLY A 8 25.23 -63.68 29.35
C GLY A 8 24.15 -63.40 28.27
N THR A 9 24.39 -62.79 27.09
CA THR A 9 24.94 -63.26 25.78
C THR A 9 24.09 -64.24 24.91
N LEU A 10 24.16 -64.03 23.57
CA LEU A 10 23.86 -64.85 22.35
C LEU A 10 22.54 -64.55 21.59
N VAL A 11 22.52 -63.98 20.36
CA VAL A 11 23.03 -64.36 18.99
C VAL A 11 22.08 -65.30 18.21
N ALA A 12 21.58 -64.81 17.04
CA ALA A 12 21.58 -65.45 15.69
C ALA A 12 20.52 -64.77 14.78
N LEU A 13 20.87 -63.99 13.72
CA LEU A 13 21.23 -64.37 12.34
C LEU A 13 20.11 -65.05 11.51
N ALA A 14 19.59 -64.34 10.50
CA ALA A 14 19.42 -64.84 9.12
C ALA A 14 18.97 -63.74 8.14
N SER A 15 19.68 -63.70 7.02
CA SER A 15 19.68 -62.77 5.89
C SER A 15 19.06 -63.41 4.64
N VAL A 16 18.44 -62.63 3.74
CA VAL A 16 18.42 -62.92 2.28
C VAL A 16 18.41 -61.60 1.48
N ALA A 17 19.25 -61.56 0.44
CA ALA A 17 19.55 -60.47 -0.48
C ALA A 17 18.95 -60.70 -1.88
N LEU A 18 18.87 -59.63 -2.69
CA LEU A 18 18.96 -59.60 -4.17
C LEU A 18 19.08 -58.11 -4.58
N LEU A 19 20.26 -57.56 -4.90
CA LEU A 19 21.06 -57.60 -6.15
C LEU A 19 20.37 -57.07 -7.42
N GLY A 20 20.94 -55.98 -7.95
CA GLY A 20 20.71 -55.41 -9.27
C GLY A 20 21.66 -54.23 -9.51
N ALA A 21 22.91 -54.53 -9.89
CA ALA A 21 23.94 -53.57 -10.29
C ALA A 21 23.92 -53.37 -11.82
N CYS A 22 24.38 -52.21 -12.30
CA CYS A 22 25.47 -52.07 -13.27
C CYS A 22 25.79 -50.59 -13.53
N SER A 23 27.08 -50.28 -13.50
CA SER A 23 27.75 -49.05 -13.89
C SER A 23 28.66 -49.41 -15.07
N ASP A 24 28.84 -48.52 -16.05
CA ASP A 24 30.09 -48.46 -16.83
C ASP A 24 30.27 -47.09 -17.55
N LYS A 25 31.49 -46.54 -17.40
CA LYS A 25 32.20 -45.67 -18.37
C LYS A 25 32.70 -46.59 -19.51
N VAL A 26 33.05 -46.19 -20.75
CA VAL A 26 34.08 -45.22 -21.18
C VAL A 26 34.03 -45.03 -22.71
N ASP A 27 34.64 -43.92 -23.15
CA ASP A 27 35.38 -43.65 -24.40
C ASP A 27 34.68 -43.45 -25.76
N GLY A 28 35.23 -42.46 -26.48
CA GLY A 28 34.70 -41.90 -27.72
C GLY A 28 35.31 -42.47 -29.00
N SER A 29 34.83 -41.93 -30.12
CA SER A 29 35.53 -41.88 -31.39
C SER A 29 34.87 -40.84 -32.30
N THR A 30 35.63 -40.45 -33.32
CA THR A 30 35.82 -39.12 -33.85
C THR A 30 35.31 -38.93 -35.28
N VAL A 31 35.25 -37.64 -35.66
CA VAL A 31 35.47 -36.99 -36.97
C VAL A 31 34.51 -37.16 -38.15
N GLY A 32 34.17 -35.98 -38.71
CA GLY A 32 33.70 -35.73 -40.06
C GLY A 32 33.63 -34.23 -40.34
N GLU A 33 34.78 -33.58 -40.48
CA GLU A 33 34.92 -32.21 -41.03
C GLU A 33 34.60 -32.17 -42.53
N GLY A 34 34.07 -31.03 -42.98
CA GLY A 34 33.94 -30.69 -44.41
C GLY A 34 33.64 -29.20 -44.60
N THR A 35 34.54 -28.52 -45.28
CA THR A 35 34.89 -27.09 -45.18
C THR A 35 34.18 -26.18 -46.19
N ALA A 36 34.12 -24.89 -45.83
CA ALA A 36 33.95 -23.63 -46.60
C ALA A 36 33.73 -23.62 -48.13
N ALA A 37 32.93 -22.65 -48.61
CA ALA A 37 33.38 -21.51 -49.43
C ALA A 37 32.23 -20.63 -49.98
N SER A 38 32.56 -19.36 -50.14
CA SER A 38 31.78 -18.19 -50.55
C SER A 38 31.35 -18.14 -52.04
N GLY A 39 30.33 -17.30 -52.34
CA GLY A 39 30.44 -16.33 -53.45
C GLY A 39 29.31 -16.24 -54.50
N THR A 40 28.61 -15.09 -54.46
CA THR A 40 28.38 -14.12 -55.59
C THR A 40 27.25 -14.29 -56.62
N GLY A 41 26.47 -13.20 -56.80
CA GLY A 41 25.99 -12.67 -58.10
C GLY A 41 24.47 -12.77 -58.38
N ALA A 42 23.70 -11.67 -58.26
CA ALA A 42 23.23 -10.77 -59.35
C ALA A 42 21.98 -11.33 -60.10
N THR A 43 20.91 -10.63 -60.54
CA THR A 43 20.53 -9.21 -60.73
C THR A 43 19.09 -9.16 -61.30
N GLY A 44 18.38 -8.03 -61.19
CA GLY A 44 17.30 -7.58 -62.11
C GLY A 44 15.96 -7.31 -61.40
N SER A 45 15.43 -6.11 -61.15
CA SER A 45 15.21 -4.87 -61.94
C SER A 45 13.72 -4.69 -62.33
N GLY A 46 13.12 -3.57 -61.93
CA GLY A 46 11.83 -3.08 -62.43
C GLY A 46 11.32 -1.87 -61.63
N ALA A 47 11.28 -0.69 -62.25
CA ALA A 47 11.07 0.62 -61.62
C ALA A 47 9.83 1.38 -62.17
N SER A 48 9.33 2.33 -61.36
CA SER A 48 8.53 3.54 -61.69
C SER A 48 7.05 3.33 -62.11
N SER A 49 6.06 4.22 -61.92
CA SER A 49 5.97 5.63 -61.49
C SER A 49 4.50 6.05 -61.19
N ASN A 50 4.35 7.15 -60.43
CA ASN A 50 3.33 8.23 -60.43
C ASN A 50 1.84 8.10 -59.98
N GLY A 51 1.50 8.96 -59.00
CA GLY A 51 0.32 9.86 -58.92
C GLY A 51 -0.88 9.38 -58.10
N ALA A 52 -1.62 10.16 -57.28
CA ALA A 52 -1.53 11.56 -56.83
C ALA A 52 -2.56 11.83 -55.69
N SER A 53 -2.23 12.80 -54.82
CA SER A 53 -3.08 13.86 -54.19
C SER A 53 -4.04 13.67 -52.99
N SER A 54 -4.03 14.76 -52.19
CA SER A 54 -4.97 15.30 -51.17
C SER A 54 -4.69 14.92 -49.70
N ALA A 55 -4.73 15.82 -48.71
CA ALA A 55 -4.65 17.28 -48.64
C ALA A 55 -4.33 17.62 -47.17
N GLY A 56 -3.40 18.54 -46.93
CA GLY A 56 -3.12 19.12 -45.61
C GLY A 56 -3.89 20.41 -45.40
N GLY A 57 -4.09 20.78 -44.13
CA GLY A 57 -4.70 22.06 -43.75
C GLY A 57 -4.46 22.38 -42.27
N ALA A 58 -3.28 22.91 -41.97
CA ALA A 58 -3.02 23.62 -40.71
C ALA A 58 -3.45 25.08 -40.89
N PHE A 59 -4.27 25.59 -39.95
CA PHE A 59 -4.76 26.97 -39.97
C PHE A 59 -4.23 27.71 -38.74
N ASN A 60 -3.26 28.60 -38.98
CA ASN A 60 -2.86 29.68 -38.08
C ASN A 60 -3.07 30.98 -38.85
N LEU A 61 -3.80 31.94 -38.28
CA LEU A 61 -3.75 33.31 -38.75
C LEU A 61 -3.98 34.30 -37.60
N ALA A 62 -2.86 34.89 -37.16
CA ALA A 62 -2.84 36.22 -36.59
C ALA A 62 -3.17 37.25 -37.68
N GLY A 63 -4.06 38.19 -37.39
CA GLY A 63 -4.42 39.27 -38.30
C GLY A 63 -4.60 40.59 -37.54
N SER A 64 -3.70 41.53 -37.80
CA SER A 64 -3.69 42.90 -37.29
C SER A 64 -4.04 43.87 -38.42
N MET A 65 -4.91 44.84 -38.11
CA MET A 65 -5.12 46.19 -38.69
C MET A 65 -5.59 46.35 -40.14
N SER A 66 -6.78 46.98 -40.32
CA SER A 66 -6.97 48.09 -41.28
C SER A 66 -8.26 48.90 -41.02
N SER A 67 -8.05 50.18 -40.66
CA SER A 67 -8.74 51.42 -41.07
C SER A 67 -10.21 51.43 -41.55
N GLY A 68 -11.05 52.22 -40.85
CA GLY A 68 -11.89 53.26 -41.47
C GLY A 68 -13.38 53.28 -41.08
N GLY A 69 -13.84 54.34 -40.39
CA GLY A 69 -15.27 54.67 -40.27
C GLY A 69 -15.62 55.52 -39.05
N THR A 70 -15.79 56.83 -39.26
CA THR A 70 -16.30 57.83 -38.31
C THR A 70 -17.78 57.64 -37.98
N GLY A 71 -18.16 57.78 -36.70
CA GLY A 71 -19.56 57.93 -36.29
C GLY A 71 -19.71 58.07 -34.77
N GLU A 72 -20.38 59.13 -34.35
CA GLU A 72 -20.62 59.64 -32.99
C GLU A 72 -20.99 58.65 -31.86
N GLN A 73 -20.57 59.09 -30.66
CA GLN A 73 -20.87 58.63 -29.28
C GLN A 73 -22.37 58.45 -28.96
N PRO A 74 -22.72 57.55 -28.01
CA PRO A 74 -23.08 58.09 -26.70
C PRO A 74 -22.41 57.36 -25.52
N GLN A 75 -22.13 58.14 -24.47
CA GLN A 75 -21.51 57.74 -23.22
C GLN A 75 -22.35 56.68 -22.50
N GLY A 76 -21.72 55.55 -22.20
CA GLY A 76 -22.14 54.61 -21.17
C GLY A 76 -20.88 53.98 -20.60
N GLY A 77 -20.45 54.45 -19.42
CA GLY A 77 -19.31 53.87 -18.72
C GLY A 77 -19.64 52.46 -18.29
N GLN A 78 -19.20 51.47 -19.07
CA GLN A 78 -18.90 50.14 -18.58
C GLN A 78 -17.41 50.13 -18.28
N ASP A 79 -17.10 49.96 -17.00
CA ASP A 79 -15.80 49.54 -16.53
C ASP A 79 -15.29 48.41 -17.46
N PRO A 80 -14.09 48.50 -18.04
CA PRO A 80 -13.53 47.36 -18.76
C PRO A 80 -13.40 46.25 -17.72
N GLY A 81 -14.25 45.23 -17.86
CA GLY A 81 -14.27 44.09 -16.95
C GLY A 81 -12.84 43.65 -16.67
N GLU A 82 -12.42 43.81 -15.42
CA GLU A 82 -11.18 43.24 -14.94
C GLU A 82 -11.21 41.79 -15.39
N THR A 83 -10.29 41.43 -16.28
CA THR A 83 -9.98 40.04 -16.59
C THR A 83 -9.47 39.45 -15.30
N CYS A 84 -10.41 38.92 -14.53
CA CYS A 84 -10.14 38.36 -13.25
C CYS A 84 -9.52 36.98 -13.55
N ALA A 85 -8.21 36.88 -13.35
CA ALA A 85 -7.53 35.60 -13.52
C ALA A 85 -7.86 34.74 -12.30
N ALA A 86 -8.79 33.81 -12.47
CA ALA A 86 -8.95 32.68 -11.57
C ALA A 86 -7.67 31.83 -11.64
N ALA A 87 -7.23 31.33 -10.49
CA ALA A 87 -6.08 30.45 -10.41
C ALA A 87 -6.56 29.11 -9.85
N THR A 88 -6.25 28.03 -10.55
CA THR A 88 -6.49 26.68 -10.08
C THR A 88 -5.18 26.13 -9.59
N GLU A 89 -5.18 25.69 -8.34
CA GLU A 89 -4.11 24.86 -7.77
C GLU A 89 -4.67 23.43 -7.67
N GLU A 90 -3.91 22.45 -8.15
CA GLU A 90 -4.23 21.06 -7.86
C GLU A 90 -3.95 20.83 -6.38
N ALA A 91 -4.98 20.38 -5.67
CA ALA A 91 -4.88 20.15 -4.25
C ALA A 91 -4.70 18.64 -4.05
N GLU A 92 -3.45 18.25 -3.88
CA GLU A 92 -3.09 16.85 -3.71
C GLU A 92 -3.66 16.33 -2.39
N LEU A 93 -4.34 15.18 -2.44
CA LEU A 93 -4.74 14.46 -1.24
C LEU A 93 -3.50 14.20 -0.39
N ALA A 94 -3.64 14.34 0.93
CA ALA A 94 -2.56 14.07 1.86
C ALA A 94 -1.91 12.70 1.57
N PRO A 95 -0.58 12.61 1.46
CA PRO A 95 0.10 11.36 1.14
C PRO A 95 -0.27 10.26 2.13
N VAL A 96 -0.80 9.16 1.62
CA VAL A 96 -1.22 8.01 2.45
C VAL A 96 -0.07 7.03 2.58
N TYR A 97 0.29 6.72 3.81
CA TYR A 97 1.33 5.75 4.16
C TYR A 97 0.71 4.57 4.90
N LEU A 98 0.81 3.37 4.31
CA LEU A 98 0.42 2.12 4.95
C LEU A 98 1.66 1.38 5.44
N VAL A 99 1.80 1.24 6.74
CA VAL A 99 2.89 0.51 7.39
C VAL A 99 2.40 -0.90 7.70
N PHE A 100 2.77 -1.86 6.87
CA PHE A 100 2.38 -3.26 7.05
C PHE A 100 3.28 -3.93 8.09
N LEU A 101 2.66 -4.67 9.01
CA LEU A 101 3.31 -5.58 9.94
C LEU A 101 2.77 -6.98 9.69
N LEU A 102 3.56 -7.83 9.04
CA LEU A 102 3.17 -9.17 8.63
C LEU A 102 3.75 -10.21 9.59
N ASP A 103 2.86 -11.06 10.11
CA ASP A 103 3.21 -12.22 10.91
C ASP A 103 3.75 -13.36 10.01
N GLU A 104 4.98 -13.77 10.28
CA GLU A 104 5.67 -14.91 9.66
C GLU A 104 5.97 -16.03 10.68
N SER A 105 5.28 -16.02 11.82
CA SER A 105 5.44 -17.04 12.86
C SER A 105 5.12 -18.44 12.35
N GLY A 106 5.58 -19.45 13.08
CA GLY A 106 5.40 -20.85 12.70
C GLY A 106 3.93 -21.28 12.51
N SER A 107 2.95 -20.57 13.08
CA SER A 107 1.51 -20.82 12.85
C SER A 107 1.03 -20.40 11.47
N MET A 108 1.74 -19.46 10.82
CA MET A 108 1.47 -19.04 9.45
C MET A 108 2.06 -19.99 8.40
N GLY A 109 3.19 -20.65 8.72
CA GLY A 109 4.00 -21.45 7.80
C GLY A 109 3.75 -22.96 7.81
N ASP A 110 4.77 -23.75 7.46
CA ASP A 110 4.76 -25.23 7.55
C ASP A 110 5.21 -25.74 8.95
N GLY A 111 5.10 -24.89 9.98
CA GLY A 111 5.51 -25.20 11.34
C GLY A 111 4.58 -26.18 12.05
N LYS A 112 4.93 -26.54 13.30
CA LYS A 112 4.19 -27.50 14.15
C LYS A 112 2.68 -27.22 14.30
N TYR A 113 2.24 -26.01 14.00
CA TYR A 113 0.86 -25.53 14.10
C TYR A 113 0.39 -24.75 12.86
N GLY A 114 1.15 -24.82 11.77
CA GLY A 114 0.92 -24.01 10.58
C GLY A 114 0.41 -24.81 9.39
N GLU A 115 -0.43 -24.14 8.60
CA GLU A 115 -0.96 -24.64 7.33
C GLU A 115 -0.62 -23.63 6.24
N ARG A 116 0.64 -23.58 5.81
CA ARG A 116 1.16 -22.60 4.85
C ARG A 116 0.23 -22.34 3.66
N LYS A 117 -0.27 -23.42 3.06
CA LYS A 117 -1.16 -23.37 1.90
C LYS A 117 -2.53 -22.74 2.17
N GLN A 118 -2.96 -22.73 3.43
CA GLN A 118 -4.23 -22.12 3.86
C GLN A 118 -4.02 -20.72 4.44
N LYS A 119 -2.85 -20.42 5.01
CA LYS A 119 -2.55 -19.16 5.68
C LYS A 119 -1.57 -18.30 4.89
N TRP A 120 -0.28 -18.64 4.94
CA TRP A 120 0.79 -17.84 4.34
C TRP A 120 0.62 -17.61 2.83
N ASP A 121 0.37 -18.67 2.06
CA ASP A 121 0.28 -18.58 0.60
C ASP A 121 -0.86 -17.65 0.12
N PRO A 122 -2.12 -17.78 0.60
CA PRO A 122 -3.18 -16.85 0.21
C PRO A 122 -2.98 -15.42 0.77
N VAL A 123 -2.44 -15.28 1.99
CA VAL A 123 -2.14 -13.96 2.58
C VAL A 123 -1.11 -13.21 1.73
N THR A 124 0.02 -13.84 1.44
CA THR A 124 1.09 -13.23 0.64
C THR A 124 0.69 -13.02 -0.82
N SER A 125 -0.14 -13.92 -1.38
CA SER A 125 -0.73 -13.73 -2.71
C SER A 125 -1.60 -12.46 -2.77
N ALA A 126 -2.47 -12.24 -1.78
CA ALA A 126 -3.31 -11.06 -1.71
C ALA A 126 -2.53 -9.77 -1.45
N LEU A 127 -1.51 -9.79 -0.58
CA LEU A 127 -0.60 -8.65 -0.37
C LEU A 127 0.14 -8.30 -1.67
N ASN A 128 0.72 -9.28 -2.36
CA ASN A 128 1.40 -9.07 -3.64
C ASN A 128 0.44 -8.50 -4.70
N ALA A 129 -0.81 -8.97 -4.73
CA ALA A 129 -1.83 -8.42 -5.63
C ALA A 129 -2.14 -6.95 -5.30
N PHE A 130 -2.28 -6.59 -4.02
CA PHE A 130 -2.52 -5.22 -3.58
C PHE A 130 -1.35 -4.28 -3.90
N PHE A 131 -0.11 -4.70 -3.63
CA PHE A 131 1.07 -3.88 -3.91
C PHE A 131 1.23 -3.64 -5.42
N ALA A 132 0.91 -4.62 -6.26
CA ALA A 132 0.99 -4.48 -7.72
C ALA A 132 -0.23 -3.78 -8.36
N ASP A 133 -1.31 -3.54 -7.59
CA ASP A 133 -2.57 -3.02 -8.12
C ASP A 133 -2.44 -1.55 -8.56
N PRO A 134 -2.71 -1.19 -9.84
CA PRO A 134 -2.74 0.19 -10.29
C PRO A 134 -3.73 1.10 -9.53
N ALA A 135 -4.73 0.53 -8.85
CA ALA A 135 -5.64 1.25 -7.98
C ALA A 135 -5.02 1.63 -6.61
N SER A 136 -3.79 1.18 -6.32
CA SER A 136 -3.00 1.60 -5.16
C SER A 136 -2.11 2.82 -5.45
N ALA A 137 -2.26 3.45 -6.63
CA ALA A 137 -1.58 4.69 -6.96
C ALA A 137 -1.86 5.78 -5.89
N GLY A 138 -0.85 6.57 -5.54
CA GLY A 138 -0.95 7.60 -4.49
C GLY A 138 -0.76 7.08 -3.07
N ILE A 139 -0.56 5.77 -2.89
CA ILE A 139 -0.22 5.16 -1.60
C ILE A 139 1.27 4.87 -1.57
N THR A 140 1.90 5.17 -0.44
CA THR A 140 3.23 4.66 -0.10
C THR A 140 3.07 3.53 0.92
N ALA A 141 3.74 2.41 0.72
CA ALA A 141 3.71 1.29 1.66
C ALA A 141 5.09 0.97 2.20
N SER A 142 5.14 0.33 3.37
CA SER A 142 6.34 -0.31 3.91
C SER A 142 5.97 -1.66 4.53
N LEU A 143 6.92 -2.58 4.63
CA LEU A 143 6.69 -3.93 5.15
C LEU A 143 7.67 -4.24 6.27
N SER A 144 7.14 -4.52 7.45
CA SER A 144 7.87 -5.11 8.59
C SER A 144 7.39 -6.53 8.81
N LEU A 145 8.26 -7.37 9.35
CA LEU A 145 8.01 -8.79 9.61
C LEU A 145 8.17 -9.09 11.10
N PHE A 146 7.40 -10.05 11.62
CA PHE A 146 7.62 -10.60 12.95
C PHE A 146 7.21 -12.08 13.01
N PRO A 147 7.88 -12.93 13.81
CA PRO A 147 9.03 -12.64 14.68
C PRO A 147 10.32 -12.40 13.89
N LEU A 148 11.10 -11.40 14.28
CA LEU A 148 12.51 -11.35 13.89
C LEU A 148 13.31 -12.25 14.82
N ASN A 149 14.23 -13.03 14.27
CA ASN A 149 15.14 -13.82 15.09
C ASN A 149 16.15 -12.89 15.80
N GLN A 150 16.63 -13.28 16.98
CA GLN A 150 17.79 -12.60 17.57
C GLN A 150 19.10 -12.99 16.87
N ASN A 151 19.06 -14.00 15.99
CA ASN A 151 20.22 -14.49 15.27
C ASN A 151 20.55 -13.59 14.07
N LYS A 152 21.41 -12.60 14.28
CA LYS A 152 21.89 -11.71 13.20
C LYS A 152 22.85 -12.37 12.20
N THR A 153 23.09 -13.67 12.29
CA THR A 153 23.97 -14.40 11.36
C THR A 153 23.14 -15.21 10.36
N GLN A 154 23.48 -15.11 9.07
CA GLN A 154 22.84 -15.90 8.01
C GLN A 154 23.05 -17.40 8.27
N GLY A 155 21.96 -18.15 8.37
CA GLY A 155 21.97 -19.58 8.63
C GLY A 155 20.61 -20.07 9.12
N PRO A 156 20.39 -21.39 9.23
CA PRO A 156 19.16 -21.92 9.80
C PRO A 156 18.98 -21.41 11.23
N ALA A 157 17.71 -21.25 11.61
CA ALA A 157 17.27 -20.94 12.96
C ALA A 157 18.08 -21.72 14.03
N GLU A 158 18.86 -21.03 14.87
CA GLU A 158 19.46 -21.68 16.03
C GLU A 158 18.38 -21.93 17.07
N SER A 159 18.08 -23.20 17.34
CA SER A 159 17.08 -23.64 18.33
C SER A 159 17.27 -23.10 19.76
N THR A 160 18.42 -22.48 20.04
CA THR A 160 18.76 -21.84 21.32
C THR A 160 18.47 -20.34 21.38
N MET A 161 18.07 -19.73 20.26
CA MET A 161 17.78 -18.30 20.19
C MET A 161 16.27 -18.07 20.04
N GLY A 162 15.72 -17.17 20.86
CA GLY A 162 14.31 -16.81 20.82
C GLY A 162 14.00 -15.67 19.86
N PRO A 163 12.73 -15.26 19.75
CA PRO A 163 12.34 -14.07 19.01
C PRO A 163 12.97 -12.80 19.57
N ALA A 164 13.09 -11.76 18.74
CA ALA A 164 13.38 -10.42 19.19
C ALA A 164 12.22 -9.90 20.05
N CYS A 165 12.52 -9.60 21.33
CA CYS A 165 11.53 -9.12 22.30
C CYS A 165 11.66 -7.62 22.60
N GLU A 166 12.57 -6.93 21.93
CA GLU A 166 12.78 -5.49 22.07
C GLU A 166 12.14 -4.76 20.89
N ALA A 167 11.37 -3.71 21.17
CA ALA A 167 10.66 -2.95 20.14
C ALA A 167 11.58 -2.38 19.07
N SER A 168 12.80 -1.98 19.44
CA SER A 168 13.80 -1.44 18.49
C SER A 168 14.23 -2.43 17.40
N ALA A 169 13.93 -3.72 17.55
CA ALA A 169 14.17 -4.69 16.48
C ALA A 169 13.19 -4.49 15.31
N TYR A 170 11.99 -3.95 15.58
CA TYR A 170 10.90 -3.81 14.62
C TYR A 170 10.70 -2.35 14.16
N SER A 171 11.59 -1.43 14.53
CA SER A 171 11.52 -0.02 14.12
C SER A 171 12.17 0.28 12.77
N THR A 172 12.63 -0.76 12.08
CA THR A 172 13.18 -0.67 10.72
C THR A 172 12.45 -1.70 9.86
N PRO A 173 11.72 -1.28 8.83
CA PRO A 173 11.01 -2.21 7.97
C PRO A 173 11.98 -2.98 7.07
N GLU A 174 11.58 -4.20 6.68
CA GLU A 174 12.25 -5.00 5.65
C GLU A 174 12.16 -4.30 4.28
N VAL A 175 10.98 -3.76 3.96
CA VAL A 175 10.79 -2.89 2.79
C VAL A 175 10.54 -1.45 3.24
N PRO A 176 11.45 -0.50 2.94
CA PRO A 176 11.27 0.92 3.27
C PRO A 176 10.10 1.54 2.51
N PRO A 177 9.72 2.80 2.78
CA PRO A 177 8.60 3.46 2.11
C PRO A 177 8.78 3.40 0.59
N THR A 178 7.86 2.71 -0.06
CA THR A 178 7.87 2.43 -1.50
C THR A 178 6.53 2.84 -2.08
N ALA A 179 6.55 3.69 -3.11
CA ALA A 179 5.34 4.12 -3.79
C ALA A 179 4.68 2.95 -4.52
N LEU A 180 3.36 2.84 -4.42
CA LEU A 180 2.57 1.84 -5.14
C LEU A 180 2.01 2.42 -6.46
N PRO A 181 1.79 1.59 -7.50
CA PRO A 181 2.01 0.14 -7.52
C PRO A 181 3.48 -0.29 -7.60
N ASP A 182 3.84 -1.32 -6.85
CA ASP A 182 5.12 -2.03 -6.90
C ASP A 182 4.88 -3.54 -7.00
N ALA A 183 5.33 -4.15 -8.11
CA ALA A 183 5.13 -5.57 -8.39
C ALA A 183 6.38 -6.43 -8.10
N THR A 184 7.43 -5.83 -7.55
CA THR A 184 8.76 -6.44 -7.45
C THR A 184 9.32 -6.39 -6.04
N THR A 185 9.48 -5.21 -5.45
CA THR A 185 10.19 -4.99 -4.19
C THR A 185 9.54 -5.76 -3.04
N PHE A 186 8.23 -5.60 -2.87
CA PHE A 186 7.49 -6.33 -1.83
C PHE A 186 7.45 -7.83 -2.09
N LYS A 187 7.26 -8.22 -3.36
CA LYS A 187 7.22 -9.62 -3.76
C LYS A 187 8.54 -10.33 -3.50
N ASP A 188 9.66 -9.70 -3.83
CA ASP A 188 10.99 -10.25 -3.63
C ASP A 188 11.31 -10.37 -2.13
N ALA A 189 10.96 -9.34 -1.33
CA ALA A 189 11.09 -9.39 0.13
C ALA A 189 10.27 -10.53 0.76
N ILE A 190 9.05 -10.77 0.27
CA ILE A 190 8.20 -11.87 0.75
C ILE A 190 8.69 -13.24 0.23
N ALA A 191 9.22 -13.32 -1.00
CA ALA A 191 9.61 -14.57 -1.63
C ALA A 191 10.87 -15.21 -1.03
N VAL A 192 11.72 -14.41 -0.39
CA VAL A 192 12.89 -14.92 0.34
C VAL A 192 12.55 -15.45 1.73
N LEU A 193 11.32 -15.23 2.19
CA LEU A 193 10.84 -15.77 3.46
C LEU A 193 10.50 -17.25 3.27
N ASP A 194 11.15 -18.09 4.06
CA ASP A 194 10.87 -19.52 4.14
C ASP A 194 10.28 -19.86 5.52
N PRO A 195 8.99 -19.54 5.77
CA PRO A 195 8.29 -20.02 6.95
C PRO A 195 8.46 -21.55 7.05
N PRO A 196 8.95 -22.06 8.19
CA PRO A 196 8.62 -21.52 9.51
C PRO A 196 9.74 -20.73 10.19
N ASN A 197 9.45 -19.49 10.58
CA ASN A 197 10.11 -18.91 11.74
C ASN A 197 9.41 -19.45 13.00
N GLU A 198 9.99 -20.46 13.63
CA GLU A 198 9.42 -21.17 14.79
C GLU A 198 9.37 -20.33 16.10
N TYR A 199 9.63 -19.04 16.03
CA TYR A 199 9.98 -18.19 17.17
C TYR A 199 8.78 -17.57 17.91
N GLY A 200 7.59 -18.15 17.77
CA GLY A 200 6.37 -17.63 18.38
C GLY A 200 5.93 -16.29 17.78
N THR A 201 5.12 -15.55 18.53
CA THR A 201 4.34 -14.40 18.03
C THR A 201 4.57 -13.19 18.94
N PRO A 202 5.73 -12.49 18.82
CA PRO A 202 6.09 -11.34 19.66
C PRO A 202 5.34 -10.06 19.24
N THR A 203 4.00 -10.11 19.23
CA THR A 203 3.12 -9.06 18.69
C THR A 203 3.30 -7.70 19.38
N PHE A 204 3.45 -7.69 20.72
CA PHE A 204 3.60 -6.45 21.48
C PHE A 204 4.86 -5.66 21.10
N PRO A 205 6.09 -6.22 21.20
CA PRO A 205 7.27 -5.48 20.77
C PRO A 205 7.25 -5.17 19.27
N ALA A 206 6.66 -6.03 18.45
CA ALA A 206 6.51 -5.78 17.01
C ALA A 206 5.64 -4.55 16.71
N ILE A 207 4.47 -4.44 17.36
CA ILE A 207 3.60 -3.27 17.22
C ILE A 207 4.24 -2.01 17.77
N VAL A 208 4.91 -2.07 18.93
CA VAL A 208 5.58 -0.89 19.49
C VAL A 208 6.67 -0.38 18.55
N GLY A 209 7.51 -1.26 18.00
CA GLY A 209 8.55 -0.86 17.05
C GLY A 209 7.97 -0.32 15.73
N THR A 210 6.88 -0.92 15.26
CA THR A 210 6.18 -0.46 14.05
C THR A 210 5.56 0.93 14.26
N ILE A 211 4.97 1.18 15.45
CA ILE A 211 4.47 2.51 15.83
C ILE A 211 5.61 3.52 15.90
N ASP A 212 6.75 3.17 16.53
CA ASP A 212 7.92 4.04 16.59
C ASP A 212 8.41 4.46 15.18
N TYR A 213 8.39 3.51 14.24
CA TYR A 213 8.72 3.77 12.85
C TYR A 213 7.67 4.66 12.15
N ALA A 214 6.38 4.36 12.31
CA ALA A 214 5.30 5.15 11.72
C ALA A 214 5.28 6.61 12.25
N GLU A 215 5.54 6.80 13.54
CA GLU A 215 5.77 8.10 14.17
C GLU A 215 6.96 8.86 13.58
N SER A 216 8.02 8.16 13.16
CA SER A 216 9.16 8.78 12.49
C SER A 216 8.77 9.37 11.13
N LEU A 217 7.83 8.73 10.41
CA LEU A 217 7.32 9.24 9.15
C LEU A 217 6.53 10.54 9.35
N LEU A 218 5.70 10.62 10.40
CA LEU A 218 4.95 11.83 10.75
C LEU A 218 5.86 12.97 11.22
N LYS A 219 6.98 12.66 11.89
CA LYS A 219 7.97 13.66 12.30
C LYS A 219 8.74 14.26 11.13
N GLU A 220 8.97 13.46 10.09
CA GLU A 220 9.61 13.93 8.85
C GLU A 220 8.67 14.85 8.06
N ASP A 221 7.39 14.49 8.01
CA ASP A 221 6.34 15.27 7.33
C ASP A 221 5.00 15.06 8.02
N SER A 222 4.54 16.09 8.73
CA SER A 222 3.30 16.07 9.49
C SER A 222 2.04 16.14 8.63
N SER A 223 2.17 16.35 7.31
CA SER A 223 1.04 16.29 6.38
C SER A 223 0.67 14.85 6.00
N ARG A 224 1.56 13.88 6.23
CA ARG A 224 1.32 12.47 5.93
C ARG A 224 0.15 11.94 6.75
N LYS A 225 -0.67 11.10 6.13
CA LYS A 225 -1.62 10.25 6.84
C LYS A 225 -1.02 8.85 6.93
N VAL A 226 -0.71 8.41 8.14
CA VAL A 226 -0.03 7.13 8.38
C VAL A 226 -0.98 6.18 9.09
N ALA A 227 -1.08 4.94 8.62
CA ALA A 227 -1.83 3.87 9.28
C ALA A 227 -1.00 2.60 9.37
N VAL A 228 -1.12 1.88 10.48
CA VAL A 228 -0.52 0.56 10.64
C VAL A 228 -1.53 -0.50 10.21
N VAL A 229 -1.06 -1.48 9.43
CA VAL A 229 -1.85 -2.64 8.99
C VAL A 229 -1.18 -3.91 9.50
N MET A 230 -1.71 -4.46 10.59
CA MET A 230 -1.20 -5.70 11.16
C MET A 230 -1.93 -6.90 10.56
N VAL A 231 -1.19 -7.91 10.11
CA VAL A 231 -1.73 -9.17 9.56
C VAL A 231 -1.19 -10.33 10.38
N THR A 232 -2.05 -11.08 11.07
CA THR A 232 -1.65 -12.17 11.98
C THR A 232 -2.73 -13.24 12.10
N ASP A 233 -2.34 -14.49 12.35
CA ASP A 233 -3.27 -15.62 12.60
C ASP A 233 -3.41 -16.00 14.08
N GLY A 234 -2.69 -15.32 14.97
CA GLY A 234 -2.42 -15.86 16.29
C GLY A 234 -2.41 -14.84 17.41
N GLU A 235 -2.56 -15.37 18.62
CA GLU A 235 -2.36 -14.58 19.84
C GLU A 235 -0.87 -14.38 20.13
N PRO A 236 -0.52 -13.31 20.86
CA PRO A 236 0.86 -13.08 21.26
C PRO A 236 1.41 -14.24 22.10
N THR A 237 2.54 -14.79 21.68
CA THR A 237 3.29 -15.85 22.39
C THR A 237 4.75 -15.45 22.55
N GLU A 238 5.46 -16.08 23.48
CA GLU A 238 6.83 -15.71 23.87
C GLU A 238 6.96 -14.27 24.41
N CYS A 239 8.18 -13.80 24.67
CA CYS A 239 8.47 -12.44 25.15
C CYS A 239 7.74 -12.05 26.45
N THR A 240 7.81 -12.92 27.46
CA THR A 240 7.32 -12.59 28.81
C THR A 240 8.30 -11.70 29.56
N SER A 241 7.78 -10.80 30.40
CA SER A 241 8.59 -9.87 31.19
C SER A 241 8.16 -9.87 32.66
N LYS A 242 9.12 -9.58 33.56
CA LYS A 242 8.81 -9.28 34.97
C LYS A 242 8.03 -7.98 35.13
N ASP A 243 8.21 -7.07 34.18
CA ASP A 243 7.39 -5.86 34.09
C ASP A 243 6.12 -6.19 33.32
N ALA A 244 4.99 -6.21 34.04
CA ALA A 244 3.70 -6.58 33.48
C ALA A 244 3.24 -5.66 32.34
N THR A 245 3.74 -4.42 32.25
CA THR A 245 3.41 -3.50 31.16
C THR A 245 4.25 -3.75 29.90
N LYS A 246 5.29 -4.59 30.00
CA LYS A 246 6.17 -4.96 28.89
C LYS A 246 5.99 -6.40 28.43
N THR A 247 5.13 -7.17 29.09
CA THR A 247 4.89 -8.55 28.71
C THR A 247 4.11 -8.60 27.40
N ASN A 248 4.48 -9.52 26.52
CA ASN A 248 3.78 -9.72 25.26
C ASN A 248 2.39 -10.34 25.50
N ASN A 249 1.35 -9.52 25.36
CA ASN A 249 -0.05 -9.94 25.46
C ASN A 249 -0.98 -8.93 24.77
N ILE A 250 -2.20 -9.35 24.50
CA ILE A 250 -3.23 -8.54 23.83
C ILE A 250 -3.48 -7.21 24.54
N LYS A 251 -3.54 -7.22 25.88
CA LYS A 251 -3.82 -6.00 26.67
C LYS A 251 -2.78 -4.91 26.42
N ASN A 252 -1.51 -5.28 26.44
CA ASN A 252 -0.41 -4.33 26.24
C ASN A 252 -0.29 -3.93 24.77
N THR A 253 -0.53 -4.85 23.83
CA THR A 253 -0.57 -4.52 22.40
C THR A 253 -1.69 -3.52 22.08
N ALA A 254 -2.90 -3.76 22.59
CA ALA A 254 -4.03 -2.84 22.43
C ALA A 254 -3.77 -1.49 23.11
N ALA A 255 -3.14 -1.48 24.29
CA ALA A 255 -2.78 -0.24 24.97
C ALA A 255 -1.72 0.57 24.23
N ALA A 256 -0.75 -0.09 23.58
CA ALA A 256 0.24 0.58 22.74
C ALA A 256 -0.42 1.22 21.51
N ALA A 257 -1.29 0.48 20.81
CA ALA A 257 -2.05 1.02 19.68
C ALA A 257 -2.97 2.18 20.11
N ALA A 258 -3.60 2.10 21.28
CA ALA A 258 -4.46 3.14 21.83
C ALA A 258 -3.74 4.43 22.20
N ALA A 259 -2.44 4.37 22.50
CA ALA A 259 -1.67 5.55 22.84
C ALA A 259 -1.47 6.52 21.66
N VAL A 260 -1.64 6.05 20.43
CA VAL A 260 -1.41 6.82 19.19
C VAL A 260 -2.63 6.84 18.26
N ALA A 261 -3.76 6.25 18.67
CA ALA A 261 -4.92 6.01 17.81
C ALA A 261 -5.60 7.29 17.26
N ASP A 262 -5.36 8.44 17.88
CA ASP A 262 -5.91 9.73 17.45
C ASP A 262 -5.28 10.26 16.15
N HIS A 263 -4.05 9.84 15.84
CA HIS A 263 -3.32 10.31 14.65
C HIS A 263 -2.66 9.17 13.84
N LEU A 264 -2.63 7.95 14.38
CA LEU A 264 -2.02 6.76 13.79
C LEU A 264 -2.93 5.54 14.03
N PRO A 265 -3.99 5.36 13.21
CA PRO A 265 -4.89 4.23 13.35
C PRO A 265 -4.18 2.90 13.07
N THR A 266 -4.53 1.87 13.84
CA THR A 266 -4.05 0.49 13.62
C THR A 266 -5.20 -0.39 13.17
N TYR A 267 -5.12 -0.87 11.93
CA TYR A 267 -6.00 -1.87 11.36
C TYR A 267 -5.43 -3.26 11.59
N VAL A 268 -6.30 -4.22 11.90
CA VAL A 268 -5.92 -5.62 12.13
C VAL A 268 -6.66 -6.50 11.15
N ILE A 269 -5.92 -7.34 10.43
CA ILE A 269 -6.44 -8.41 9.59
C ILE A 269 -6.09 -9.73 10.27
N GLY A 270 -7.11 -10.38 10.82
CA GLY A 270 -7.02 -11.68 11.47
C GLY A 270 -7.21 -12.82 10.48
N VAL A 271 -6.25 -13.74 10.44
CA VAL A 271 -6.26 -14.90 9.54
C VAL A 271 -6.73 -16.13 10.33
N GLY A 272 -7.98 -16.57 10.16
CA GLY A 272 -8.57 -17.66 10.93
C GLY A 272 -9.71 -17.24 11.85
N GLU A 273 -10.04 -18.08 12.83
CA GLU A 273 -11.28 -17.99 13.63
C GLU A 273 -11.11 -17.42 15.05
N GLU A 274 -9.91 -16.96 15.42
CA GLU A 274 -9.63 -16.40 16.76
C GLU A 274 -9.98 -14.89 16.83
N LEU A 275 -11.24 -14.60 17.19
CA LEU A 275 -11.92 -13.32 16.95
C LEU A 275 -11.78 -12.26 18.07
N ALA A 276 -11.74 -12.67 19.35
CA ALA A 276 -11.93 -11.72 20.45
C ALA A 276 -10.68 -10.88 20.74
N SER A 277 -9.51 -11.52 20.65
CA SER A 277 -8.23 -10.95 21.03
C SER A 277 -7.71 -9.93 20.00
N LEU A 278 -7.84 -10.24 18.71
CA LEU A 278 -7.43 -9.33 17.63
C LEU A 278 -8.34 -8.10 17.53
N LYS A 279 -9.63 -8.26 17.83
CA LYS A 279 -10.58 -7.16 17.95
C LYS A 279 -10.16 -6.14 19.01
N ALA A 280 -9.62 -6.58 20.15
CA ALA A 280 -9.16 -5.66 21.19
C ALA A 280 -8.00 -4.79 20.71
N ILE A 281 -7.11 -5.31 19.85
CA ILE A 281 -6.01 -4.55 19.26
C ILE A 281 -6.55 -3.52 18.25
N ALA A 282 -7.46 -3.94 17.37
CA ALA A 282 -8.14 -3.03 16.43
C ALA A 282 -8.82 -1.87 17.18
N GLN A 283 -9.63 -2.20 18.20
CA GLN A 283 -10.32 -1.22 19.05
C GLN A 283 -9.35 -0.30 19.80
N GLY A 284 -8.25 -0.85 20.30
CA GLY A 284 -7.16 -0.06 20.85
C GLY A 284 -6.64 0.93 19.83
N GLY A 285 -6.33 0.47 18.62
CA GLY A 285 -5.86 1.27 17.49
C GLY A 285 -6.85 2.24 16.86
N GLY A 286 -8.00 2.52 17.51
CA GLY A 286 -9.02 3.43 16.99
C GLY A 286 -9.83 2.87 15.82
N THR A 287 -9.70 1.58 15.52
CA THR A 287 -10.47 0.90 14.47
C THR A 287 -11.54 0.02 15.12
N GLU A 288 -12.78 0.08 14.63
CA GLU A 288 -13.92 -0.51 15.35
C GLU A 288 -13.83 -2.04 15.52
N ASP A 289 -13.28 -2.72 14.51
CA ASP A 289 -13.18 -4.17 14.47
C ASP A 289 -11.98 -4.65 13.64
N ALA A 290 -11.56 -5.89 13.89
CA ALA A 290 -10.59 -6.58 13.05
C ALA A 290 -11.29 -7.13 11.79
N PHE A 291 -10.59 -7.12 10.66
CA PHE A 291 -11.05 -7.81 9.45
C PHE A 291 -10.69 -9.28 9.58
N ILE A 292 -11.69 -10.15 9.56
CA ILE A 292 -11.47 -11.58 9.78
C ILE A 292 -11.59 -12.31 8.46
N VAL A 293 -10.57 -13.08 8.15
CA VAL A 293 -10.44 -13.83 6.91
C VAL A 293 -10.62 -15.32 7.21
N SER A 294 -11.58 -15.94 6.52
CA SER A 294 -11.85 -17.37 6.66
C SER A 294 -10.73 -18.23 6.07
N LEU A 295 -10.43 -19.36 6.71
CA LEU A 295 -9.44 -20.35 6.25
C LEU A 295 -10.08 -21.57 5.55
N VAL A 296 -11.40 -21.55 5.34
CA VAL A 296 -12.13 -22.68 4.74
C VAL A 296 -11.72 -22.93 3.29
N ASP A 297 -11.45 -21.86 2.54
CA ASP A 297 -11.05 -21.93 1.13
C ASP A 297 -9.94 -20.89 0.86
N PRO A 298 -8.73 -21.31 0.43
CA PRO A 298 -7.61 -20.39 0.20
C PRO A 298 -7.89 -19.27 -0.82
N GLU A 299 -8.71 -19.52 -1.84
CA GLU A 299 -9.07 -18.46 -2.80
C GLU A 299 -10.02 -17.43 -2.19
N GLN A 300 -10.96 -17.88 -1.35
CA GLN A 300 -11.76 -16.96 -0.54
C GLN A 300 -10.89 -16.21 0.47
N THR A 301 -9.95 -16.87 1.16
CA THR A 301 -8.99 -16.24 2.07
C THR A 301 -8.26 -15.09 1.37
N ARG A 302 -7.74 -15.35 0.16
CA ARG A 302 -7.06 -14.36 -0.67
C ARG A 302 -7.99 -13.19 -1.03
N THR A 303 -9.24 -13.48 -1.37
CA THR A 303 -10.24 -12.48 -1.77
C THR A 303 -10.65 -11.60 -0.59
N ASP A 304 -10.99 -12.19 0.55
CA ASP A 304 -11.38 -11.48 1.77
C ASP A 304 -10.23 -10.61 2.31
N LEU A 305 -8.99 -11.09 2.24
CA LEU A 305 -7.82 -10.30 2.64
C LEU A 305 -7.62 -9.10 1.71
N LEU A 306 -7.75 -9.30 0.40
CA LEU A 306 -7.66 -8.21 -0.57
C LEU A 306 -8.79 -7.19 -0.37
N ASP A 307 -10.02 -7.64 -0.10
CA ASP A 307 -11.16 -6.77 0.20
C ASP A 307 -10.94 -5.97 1.49
N ALA A 308 -10.39 -6.60 2.54
CA ALA A 308 -10.00 -5.93 3.78
C ALA A 308 -8.96 -4.83 3.52
N ILE A 309 -7.91 -5.13 2.76
CA ILE A 309 -6.88 -4.15 2.42
C ILE A 309 -7.46 -3.02 1.56
N ASN A 310 -8.35 -3.32 0.63
CA ASN A 310 -9.02 -2.33 -0.20
C ASN A 310 -9.94 -1.40 0.62
N LEU A 311 -10.61 -1.93 1.65
CA LEU A 311 -11.38 -1.14 2.60
C LEU A 311 -10.47 -0.24 3.43
N ILE A 312 -9.32 -0.74 3.88
CA ILE A 312 -8.31 0.05 4.61
C ILE A 312 -7.78 1.17 3.72
N ARG A 313 -7.42 0.87 2.45
CA ARG A 313 -7.04 1.87 1.45
C ARG A 313 -8.08 2.98 1.35
N GLY A 314 -9.36 2.63 1.19
CA GLY A 314 -10.44 3.60 1.12
C GLY A 314 -10.58 4.43 2.40
N LYS A 315 -10.38 3.83 3.59
CA LYS A 315 -10.43 4.57 4.86
C LYS A 315 -9.24 5.50 5.07
N ALA A 316 -8.06 5.14 4.53
CA ALA A 316 -6.83 5.88 4.70
C ALA A 316 -6.72 7.12 3.79
N ILE A 317 -7.48 7.17 2.69
CA ILE A 317 -7.64 8.37 1.88
C ILE A 317 -8.35 9.45 2.72
N SER A 318 -7.64 10.55 2.98
CA SER A 318 -8.18 11.72 3.67
C SER A 318 -9.30 12.35 2.86
N CYS A 319 -10.43 12.66 3.51
CA CYS A 319 -11.47 13.52 2.95
C CYS A 319 -11.30 14.98 3.39
N GLU A 320 -10.18 15.25 4.04
CA GLU A 320 -9.71 16.57 4.43
C GLU A 320 -8.51 16.93 3.57
N LEU A 321 -8.50 18.18 3.12
CA LEU A 321 -7.52 18.73 2.22
C LEU A 321 -7.09 20.09 2.77
N ASP A 322 -5.78 20.30 2.90
CA ASP A 322 -5.27 21.62 3.28
C ASP A 322 -5.57 22.63 2.17
N ILE A 323 -5.99 23.84 2.53
CA ILE A 323 -6.24 24.89 1.54
C ILE A 323 -4.89 25.35 0.99
N PRO A 324 -4.63 25.25 -0.33
CA PRO A 324 -3.36 25.68 -0.89
C PRO A 324 -3.15 27.19 -0.67
N ALA A 325 -1.89 27.62 -0.66
CA ALA A 325 -1.58 29.03 -0.53
C ALA A 325 -2.15 29.80 -1.74
N PRO A 326 -2.86 30.93 -1.53
CA PRO A 326 -3.35 31.74 -2.64
C PRO A 326 -2.18 32.30 -3.46
N PRO A 327 -2.39 32.61 -4.76
CA PRO A 327 -1.35 33.19 -5.61
C PRO A 327 -0.68 34.42 -4.99
N ALA A 328 0.63 34.58 -5.23
CA ALA A 328 1.44 35.62 -4.59
C ALA A 328 0.78 37.01 -4.67
N GLY A 329 0.62 37.65 -3.51
CA GLY A 329 0.00 38.98 -3.39
C GLY A 329 -1.52 38.99 -3.24
N LYS A 330 -2.19 37.83 -3.25
CA LYS A 330 -3.62 37.69 -2.92
C LYS A 330 -3.81 37.13 -1.52
N THR A 331 -4.91 37.52 -0.88
CA THR A 331 -5.38 36.94 0.38
C THR A 331 -6.49 35.94 0.07
N LEU A 332 -6.56 34.83 0.82
CA LEU A 332 -7.64 33.86 0.70
C LEU A 332 -8.98 34.56 1.01
N ASP A 333 -9.90 34.53 0.06
CA ASP A 333 -11.31 34.87 0.28
C ASP A 333 -12.10 33.55 0.30
N PRO A 334 -12.54 33.07 1.48
CA PRO A 334 -13.28 31.82 1.58
C PRO A 334 -14.54 31.80 0.72
N ASN A 335 -15.14 32.97 0.43
CA ASN A 335 -16.31 33.09 -0.43
C ASN A 335 -16.03 32.83 -1.90
N LYS A 336 -14.77 32.77 -2.31
CA LYS A 336 -14.37 32.62 -3.72
C LYS A 336 -13.51 31.40 -3.97
N VAL A 337 -13.68 30.37 -3.15
CA VAL A 337 -13.06 29.07 -3.34
C VAL A 337 -14.07 28.12 -3.96
N ASN A 338 -13.74 27.56 -5.12
CA ASN A 338 -14.46 26.45 -5.71
C ASN A 338 -13.60 25.18 -5.59
N VAL A 339 -14.25 24.07 -5.29
CA VAL A 339 -13.60 22.76 -5.23
C VAL A 339 -14.16 21.91 -6.35
N HIS A 340 -13.29 21.24 -7.08
CA HIS A 340 -13.65 20.38 -8.20
C HIS A 340 -13.10 18.99 -7.96
N PHE A 341 -13.85 17.97 -8.36
CA PHE A 341 -13.39 16.59 -8.35
C PHE A 341 -13.23 16.11 -9.77
N LYS A 342 -11.99 15.71 -10.12
CA LYS A 342 -11.66 15.14 -11.40
C LYS A 342 -11.49 13.63 -11.26
N GLY A 343 -12.45 12.85 -11.75
CA GLY A 343 -12.41 11.39 -11.67
C GLY A 343 -11.45 10.74 -12.68
N ALA A 344 -11.17 9.44 -12.52
CA ALA A 344 -10.32 8.65 -13.40
C ALA A 344 -10.78 8.64 -14.87
N ALA A 345 -12.08 8.78 -15.10
CA ALA A 345 -12.68 8.86 -16.43
C ALA A 345 -12.42 10.21 -17.13
N GLY A 346 -11.85 11.19 -16.40
CA GLY A 346 -11.59 12.54 -16.88
C GLY A 346 -12.76 13.51 -16.67
N ASP A 347 -13.84 13.07 -16.04
CA ASP A 347 -14.97 13.93 -15.65
C ASP A 347 -14.50 14.94 -14.60
N ASP A 348 -14.79 16.22 -14.82
CA ASP A 348 -14.48 17.32 -13.89
C ASP A 348 -15.79 17.88 -13.32
N VAL A 349 -16.01 17.66 -12.02
CA VAL A 349 -17.27 17.94 -11.34
C VAL A 349 -17.05 19.00 -10.28
N SER A 350 -17.67 20.17 -10.45
CA SER A 350 -17.69 21.20 -9.42
C SER A 350 -18.52 20.75 -8.21
N LEU A 351 -17.92 20.82 -7.04
CA LEU A 351 -18.54 20.48 -5.77
C LEU A 351 -19.22 21.71 -5.15
N VAL A 352 -20.35 21.48 -4.49
CA VAL A 352 -21.18 22.55 -3.91
C VAL A 352 -20.79 22.77 -2.46
N TYR A 353 -20.62 24.03 -2.05
CA TYR A 353 -20.38 24.34 -0.64
C TYR A 353 -21.66 24.11 0.18
N GLY A 354 -21.55 23.33 1.26
CA GLY A 354 -22.66 23.01 2.16
C GLY A 354 -22.19 22.63 3.56
N THR A 355 -22.37 23.54 4.52
CA THR A 355 -21.94 23.37 5.93
C THR A 355 -22.61 22.19 6.63
N GLU A 356 -23.85 21.88 6.24
CA GLU A 356 -24.65 20.79 6.81
C GLU A 356 -24.54 19.46 6.06
N CYS A 357 -23.78 19.37 4.96
CA CYS A 357 -23.57 18.12 4.21
C CYS A 357 -24.86 17.35 3.82
N LYS A 358 -25.88 18.06 3.34
CA LYS A 358 -27.18 17.49 2.93
C LYS A 358 -27.24 17.00 1.48
N GLY A 359 -26.20 17.24 0.68
CA GLY A 359 -26.14 16.91 -0.75
C GLY A 359 -24.99 15.97 -1.10
N LYS A 360 -25.13 15.25 -2.23
CA LYS A 360 -24.21 14.18 -2.64
C LYS A 360 -22.81 14.65 -3.06
N THR A 361 -22.71 15.85 -3.61
CA THR A 361 -21.48 16.44 -4.14
C THR A 361 -21.11 17.69 -3.35
N GLN A 362 -21.04 17.56 -2.03
CA GLN A 362 -20.82 18.69 -1.13
C GLN A 362 -19.46 18.66 -0.42
N TRP A 363 -18.99 19.86 -0.09
CA TRP A 363 -17.82 20.10 0.75
C TRP A 363 -18.09 21.28 1.69
N ARG A 364 -17.28 21.41 2.73
CA ARG A 364 -17.31 22.51 3.70
C ARG A 364 -15.91 22.87 4.16
N TYR A 365 -15.80 23.92 4.96
CA TYR A 365 -14.57 24.21 5.71
C TYR A 365 -14.55 23.49 7.05
N ASP A 366 -13.36 23.27 7.58
CA ASP A 366 -13.11 22.90 8.99
C ASP A 366 -13.63 23.97 9.96
N SER A 367 -13.43 25.24 9.61
CA SER A 367 -13.86 26.41 10.39
C SER A 367 -14.37 27.51 9.47
N GLU A 368 -15.51 28.13 9.81
CA GLU A 368 -16.05 29.26 9.03
C GLU A 368 -15.28 30.57 9.28
N GLU A 369 -14.70 30.74 10.47
CA GLU A 369 -14.03 31.98 10.87
C GLU A 369 -12.59 32.05 10.37
N ALA A 370 -11.90 30.90 10.36
CA ALA A 370 -10.50 30.78 9.96
C ALA A 370 -10.28 29.42 9.28
N PRO A 371 -10.74 29.27 8.03
CA PRO A 371 -10.64 28.00 7.33
C PRO A 371 -9.19 27.64 7.08
N THR A 372 -8.79 26.44 7.49
CA THR A 372 -7.47 25.88 7.17
C THR A 372 -7.59 24.68 6.24
N GLN A 373 -8.76 24.03 6.21
CA GLN A 373 -8.98 22.80 5.45
C GLN A 373 -10.34 22.78 4.75
N ILE A 374 -10.36 22.15 3.59
CA ILE A 374 -11.55 21.70 2.88
C ILE A 374 -11.89 20.30 3.39
N VAL A 375 -13.14 20.08 3.78
CA VAL A 375 -13.66 18.80 4.25
C VAL A 375 -14.77 18.34 3.31
N LEU A 376 -14.58 17.22 2.64
CA LEU A 376 -15.61 16.59 1.83
C LEU A 376 -16.71 16.01 2.72
N CYS A 377 -17.97 16.22 2.33
CA CYS A 377 -19.10 15.58 2.98
C CYS A 377 -19.14 14.08 2.68
N ASP A 378 -19.78 13.27 3.53
CA ASP A 378 -19.71 11.81 3.53
C ASP A 378 -19.94 11.15 2.14
N ASP A 379 -20.97 11.57 1.40
CA ASP A 379 -21.28 11.02 0.06
C ASP A 379 -20.15 11.29 -0.95
N MET A 380 -19.61 12.51 -0.95
CA MET A 380 -18.53 12.89 -1.85
C MET A 380 -17.22 12.25 -1.42
N CYS A 381 -16.97 12.20 -0.12
CA CYS A 381 -15.86 11.49 0.49
C CYS A 381 -15.83 10.02 0.05
N GLN A 382 -16.97 9.32 0.08
CA GLN A 382 -17.07 7.95 -0.42
C GLN A 382 -16.77 7.85 -1.92
N THR A 383 -17.21 8.81 -2.71
CA THR A 383 -16.93 8.86 -4.16
C THR A 383 -15.43 9.00 -4.42
N VAL A 384 -14.75 9.92 -3.72
CA VAL A 384 -13.29 10.08 -3.83
C VAL A 384 -12.56 8.82 -3.35
N LYS A 385 -12.98 8.24 -2.22
CA LYS A 385 -12.39 7.00 -1.67
C LYS A 385 -12.54 5.79 -2.61
N ALA A 386 -13.55 5.79 -3.46
CA ALA A 386 -13.79 4.76 -4.46
C ALA A 386 -13.04 5.00 -5.78
N ASP A 387 -12.49 6.20 -6.00
CA ASP A 387 -11.74 6.56 -7.21
C ASP A 387 -10.29 6.97 -6.86
N PRO A 388 -9.38 6.00 -6.72
CA PRO A 388 -8.01 6.25 -6.29
C PRO A 388 -7.15 7.02 -7.32
N LYS A 389 -7.65 7.26 -8.54
CA LYS A 389 -7.00 8.15 -9.52
C LYS A 389 -7.69 9.52 -9.60
N GLY A 390 -8.72 9.73 -8.79
CA GLY A 390 -9.41 11.00 -8.70
C GLY A 390 -8.51 12.06 -8.07
N ALA A 391 -8.61 13.29 -8.56
CA ALA A 391 -7.90 14.44 -8.01
C ALA A 391 -8.90 15.50 -7.56
N LEU A 392 -8.56 16.22 -6.48
CA LEU A 392 -9.29 17.42 -6.08
C LEU A 392 -8.55 18.65 -6.61
N GLY A 393 -9.29 19.57 -7.23
CA GLY A 393 -8.80 20.87 -7.65
C GLY A 393 -9.38 21.96 -6.77
N VAL A 394 -8.55 22.93 -6.37
CA VAL A 394 -9.02 24.13 -5.66
C VAL A 394 -8.82 25.33 -6.57
N GLU A 395 -9.92 25.99 -6.89
CA GLU A 395 -9.91 27.20 -7.69
C GLU A 395 -10.16 28.43 -6.82
N PHE A 396 -9.20 29.35 -6.83
CA PHE A 396 -9.35 30.71 -6.31
C PHE A 396 -10.02 31.56 -7.38
N ALA A 397 -11.34 31.56 -7.35
CA ALA A 397 -12.19 32.24 -8.31
C ALA A 397 -12.28 33.74 -8.02
N CYS A 398 -12.87 34.46 -8.96
CA CYS A 398 -13.21 35.87 -8.77
C CYS A 398 -14.66 36.08 -8.35
N GLN A 399 -15.52 35.11 -8.69
CA GLN A 399 -16.93 35.06 -8.34
C GLN A 399 -17.09 34.23 -7.08
N ASP A 400 -18.19 34.50 -6.38
CA ASP A 400 -18.52 33.76 -5.17
C ASP A 400 -18.84 32.30 -5.51
N ARG A 401 -18.45 31.40 -4.60
CA ARG A 401 -18.64 29.97 -4.69
C ARG A 401 -20.12 29.60 -4.79
N VAL A 402 -20.40 28.48 -5.45
CA VAL A 402 -21.78 27.95 -5.49
C VAL A 402 -22.15 27.42 -4.11
N VAL A 403 -23.16 28.03 -3.49
CA VAL A 403 -23.72 27.63 -2.19
C VAL A 403 -25.10 26.99 -2.38
N VAL A 404 -25.45 26.02 -1.54
CA VAL A 404 -26.87 25.62 -1.42
C VAL A 404 -27.62 26.70 -0.65
N VAL A 405 -28.56 27.36 -1.31
CA VAL A 405 -29.54 28.22 -0.63
C VAL A 405 -30.48 27.29 0.14
N GLN A 406 -30.47 27.39 1.46
CA GLN A 406 -31.36 26.61 2.34
C GLN A 406 -32.83 26.98 2.16
#